data_AF-A0A4Q4LBQ6-F1
#
_entry.id   AF-A0A4Q4LBQ6-F1
#
_cell.length_a   1.000
_cell.length_b   1.000
_cell.length_c   1.000
_cell.angle_alpha   90.00
_cell.angle_beta   90.00
_cell.angle_gamma   90.00
#
_symmetry.space_group_name_H-M   'P 1'
#
loop_
_entity.id
_entity.type
_entity.pdbx_description
1 polymer ?
#
loop_
_entity_poly.entity_id
_entity_poly.type
_entity_poly.pdbx_seq_one_letter_code
_entity_poly.pdbx_strand_id
1 'polypeptide(L)' 'MSLLPVMVIFGLSFPPIFFELLLSLALFFLLRRLLQPTGIYDFVWHPALFNTALYCCLFYLITCLFV' A
#
# COMPACT_ATOMS: atom_id res chain seq x y z
N MET A 1 -8.51 0.47 17.83
CA MET A 1 -7.72 1.51 18.52
C MET A 1 -6.40 1.54 17.78
N SER A 2 -6.16 2.55 16.93
CA SER A 2 -4.98 2.55 16.05
C SER A 2 -3.71 2.32 16.86
N LEU A 3 -2.99 1.25 16.52
CA LEU A 3 -1.81 0.78 17.25
C LEU A 3 -0.62 1.73 17.13
N LEU A 4 -0.61 2.58 16.09
CA LEU A 4 0.48 3.47 15.78
C LEU A 4 0.25 4.87 16.40
N PRO A 5 1.20 5.38 17.21
CA PRO A 5 1.14 6.75 17.71
C PRO A 5 1.45 7.77 16.59
N VAL A 6 1.02 9.02 16.79
CA VAL A 6 1.47 10.14 15.96
C VAL A 6 3.00 10.26 16.08
N MET A 7 3.70 10.27 14.94
CA MET A 7 5.16 10.45 14.91
C MET A 7 5.50 11.91 14.74
N VAL A 8 6.46 12.41 15.53
CA VAL A 8 6.99 13.77 15.40
C VAL A 8 8.45 13.67 15.00
N ILE A 9 8.80 14.20 13.83
CA ILE A 9 10.17 14.15 13.27
C ILE A 9 10.55 15.58 12.86
N PHE A 10 11.66 16.10 13.39
CA PHE A 10 12.12 17.49 13.15
C PHE A 10 11.04 18.57 13.39
N GLY A 11 10.13 18.35 14.33
CA GLY A 11 9.02 19.26 14.63
C GLY A 11 7.81 19.14 13.68
N LEU A 12 7.87 18.28 12.65
CA LEU A 12 6.74 17.93 11.80
C LEU A 12 5.98 16.75 12.40
N SER A 13 4.66 16.88 12.50
CA SER A 13 3.78 15.82 12.99
C SER A 13 3.21 15.01 11.83
N PHE A 14 3.51 13.72 11.80
CA PHE A 14 3.02 12.77 10.80
C PHE A 14 1.88 11.93 11.38
N PRO A 15 0.68 11.96 10.77
CA PRO A 15 -0.41 11.08 11.18
C PRO A 15 -0.05 9.60 10.95
N PRO A 16 -0.58 8.67 11.75
CA PRO A 16 -0.33 7.23 11.60
C PRO A 16 -0.64 6.70 10.19
N ILE A 17 -1.69 7.23 9.55
CA ILE A 17 -2.10 6.87 8.19
C ILE A 17 -1.00 7.09 7.15
N PHE A 18 -0.08 8.04 7.41
CA PHE A 18 1.05 8.30 6.52
C PHE A 18 1.99 7.09 6.46
N PHE A 19 2.22 6.44 7.60
CA PHE A 19 3.03 5.24 7.66
C PHE A 19 2.34 4.06 6.97
N GLU A 20 1.03 3.89 7.18
CA GLU A 20 0.24 2.86 6.49
C GLU A 20 0.27 3.02 4.96
N LEU A 21 0.14 4.26 4.48
CA LEU A 21 0.28 4.58 3.05
C LEU A 21 1.67 4.20 2.54
N LEU A 22 2.73 4.59 3.24
CA LEU A 22 4.10 4.33 2.81
C LEU A 22 4.42 2.83 2.82
N LEU A 23 3.92 2.10 3.80
CA LEU A 23 4.03 0.64 3.88
C LEU A 23 3.25 -0.05 2.76
N SER A 24 2.02 0.40 2.47
CA SER A 24 1.21 -0.10 1.36
C SER A 24 1.88 0.11 0.01
N LEU A 25 2.54 1.26 -0.16
CA LEU A 25 3.27 1.60 -1.37
C LEU A 25 4.52 0.73 -1.53
N ALA A 26 5.27 0.49 -0.47
CA ALA A 26 6.42 -0.42 -0.48
C ALA A 26 6.00 -1.85 -0.87
N LEU A 27 4.92 -2.37 -0.27
CA LEU A 27 4.37 -3.68 -0.60
C LEU A 27 3.81 -3.74 -2.02
N PHE A 28 3.16 -2.68 -2.48
CA PHE A 28 2.67 -2.55 -3.85
C PHE A 28 3.80 -2.67 -4.86
N PHE A 29 4.93 -1.98 -4.65
CA PHE A 29 6.09 -2.09 -5.53
C PHE A 29 6.68 -3.50 -5.55
N LEU A 30 6.77 -4.15 -4.39
CA LEU A 30 7.26 -5.51 -4.26
C LEU A 30 6.36 -6.50 -5.01
N LEU A 31 5.05 -6.44 -4.77
CA LEU A 31 4.08 -7.29 -5.47
C LEU A 31 4.05 -7.02 -6.96
N ARG A 32 4.08 -5.76 -7.38
CA ARG A 32 4.16 -5.39 -8.80
C ARG A 32 5.37 -6.03 -9.47
N ARG A 33 6.54 -5.99 -8.81
CA ARG A 33 7.77 -6.60 -9.33
C ARG A 33 7.68 -8.12 -9.42
N LEU A 34 6.96 -8.77 -8.51
CA LEU A 34 6.69 -10.21 -8.55
C LEU A 34 5.64 -10.60 -9.60
N LEU A 35 4.63 -9.75 -9.81
CA LEU A 35 3.55 -9.96 -10.79
C LEU A 35 4.01 -9.70 -12.22
N GLN A 36 4.95 -8.77 -12.45
CA GLN A 36 5.49 -8.46 -13.78
C GLN A 36 5.97 -9.69 -14.56
N PRO A 37 6.81 -10.60 -14.02
CA PRO A 37 7.26 -11.78 -14.75
C PRO A 37 6.20 -12.86 -14.93
N THR A 38 5.05 -12.79 -14.25
CA THR A 38 4.01 -13.84 -14.32
C THR A 38 3.10 -13.75 -15.55
N GLY A 39 3.18 -12.67 -16.34
CA GLY A 39 2.31 -12.46 -17.51
C GLY A 39 0.84 -12.19 -17.17
N ILE A 40 0.48 -12.09 -15.88
CA ILE A 40 -0.91 -11.83 -15.44
C ILE A 40 -1.42 -10.49 -15.98
N TYR A 41 -0.53 -9.50 -16.17
CA TYR A 41 -0.89 -8.21 -16.75
C TYR A 41 -1.41 -8.31 -18.20
N ASP A 42 -1.06 -9.36 -18.95
CA ASP A 42 -1.51 -9.57 -20.33
C ASP A 42 -2.96 -10.11 -20.39
N PHE A 43 -3.43 -10.74 -19.31
CA PHE A 43 -4.82 -11.19 -19.18
C PHE A 43 -5.77 -10.08 -18.71
N VAL A 44 -5.24 -8.99 -18.16
CA VAL A 44 -6.05 -7.91 -17.60
C VAL A 44 -6.29 -6.83 -18.65
N TRP A 45 -7.57 -6.53 -18.91
CA TRP A 45 -7.97 -5.54 -19.92
C TRP A 45 -7.32 -4.16 -19.71
N HIS A 46 -7.26 -3.67 -18.46
CA HIS A 46 -6.65 -2.39 -18.12
C HIS A 46 -5.67 -2.50 -16.94
N PRO A 47 -4.35 -2.56 -17.21
CA PRO A 47 -3.34 -2.76 -16.16
C PRO A 47 -3.29 -1.60 -15.14
N ALA A 48 -3.70 -0.39 -15.53
CA ALA A 48 -3.78 0.75 -14.61
C ALA A 48 -4.85 0.55 -13.52
N LEU A 49 -6.07 0.14 -13.91
CA LEU A 49 -7.17 -0.11 -12.96
C LEU A 49 -6.84 -1.28 -12.01
N PHE A 50 -6.19 -2.32 -12.52
CA PHE A 50 -5.72 -3.43 -11.69
C PHE A 50 -4.71 -2.99 -10.64
N ASN A 51 -3.73 -2.16 -11.03
CA ASN A 51 -2.76 -1.62 -10.09
C ASN A 51 -3.43 -0.78 -9.00
N THR A 52 -4.42 0.05 -9.34
CA THR A 52 -5.18 0.83 -8.37
C THR A 52 -5.95 -0.07 -7.40
N ALA A 53 -6.64 -1.09 -7.91
CA ALA A 53 -7.38 -2.05 -7.08
C ALA A 53 -6.44 -2.83 -6.14
N LEU A 54 -5.30 -3.29 -6.65
CA LEU A 54 -4.28 -3.99 -5.87
C LEU A 54 -3.74 -3.11 -4.74
N TYR A 55 -3.43 -1.84 -5.03
CA TYR A 55 -3.00 -0.89 -4.02
C TYR A 55 -4.08 -0.66 -2.95
N CYS A 56 -5.34 -0.46 -3.35
CA CYS A 56 -6.47 -0.31 -2.42
C CYS A 56 -6.65 -1.53 -1.52
N CYS A 57 -6.56 -2.75 -2.06
CA CYS A 57 -6.63 -3.98 -1.27
C CYS A 57 -5.49 -4.09 -0.25
N LEU A 58 -4.25 -3.74 -0.65
CA LEU A 58 -3.11 -3.73 0.26
C LEU A 58 -3.26 -2.70 1.36
N PHE A 59 -3.65 -1.47 0.99
CA PHE A 59 -3.89 -0.41 1.95
C PHE A 59 -4.96 -0.82 2.97
N TYR A 60 -6.09 -1.37 2.51
CA TYR A 60 -7.13 -1.90 3.39
C TYR A 60 -6.62 -3.01 4.33
N LEU A 61 -5.85 -3.97 3.83
CA LEU A 61 -5.26 -5.04 4.63
C LEU A 61 -4.34 -4.50 5.73
N ILE A 62 -3.52 -3.51 5.38
CA ILE A 62 -2.59 -2.86 6.30
C ILE A 62 -3.37 -2.10 7.36
N THR A 63 -4.30 -1.23 6.96
CA THR A 63 -5.15 -0.49 7.90
C THR A 63 -5.91 -1.47 8.81
N CYS A 64 -6.45 -2.57 8.30
CA CYS A 64 -7.12 -3.59 9.13
C CYS A 64 -6.18 -4.26 10.15
N LEU A 65 -4.88 -4.35 9.86
CA LEU A 65 -3.89 -4.94 10.75
C LEU A 65 -3.38 -3.95 11.80
N PHE A 66 -3.43 -2.64 11.53
CA PHE A 66 -2.93 -1.58 12.42
C PHE A 66 -4.04 -0.84 13.20
N VAL A 67 -5.32 -1.05 12.88
CA VAL A 67 -6.51 -0.50 13.58
C VAL A 67 -6.92 -1.34 14.78
#